data_AF-A0A557SSH6-F1
#
_entry.id   AF-A0A557SSH6-F1
#
_cell.length_a   1.000
_cell.length_b   1.000
_cell.length_c   1.000
_cell.angle_alpha   90.00
_cell.angle_beta   90.00
_cell.angle_gamma   90.00
#
_symmetry.space_group_name_H-M   'P 1'
#
loop_
_entity.id
_entity.type
_entity.pdbx_description
1 polymer ?
#
loop_
_entity_poly.entity_id
_entity_poly.type
_entity_poly.pdbx_seq_one_letter_code
_entity_poly.pdbx_strand_id
1 'polypeptide(L)'
;MIKPYPFLSCHGRLKFMACKKTCKKYIAINSDSTHARYAIGQKRCGTCEIFLVWDHDNNCPCCGHKLRIKPKNARLKRQYNKILKQKQQQEQLERSKDQSTFQINWI
;
A
#
# COMPACT_ATOMS: atom_id res chain seq x y z
N MET A 1 -3.61 1.99 40.12
CA MET A 1 -3.99 0.60 39.76
C MET A 1 -3.78 0.40 38.26
N ILE A 2 -2.61 -0.09 37.87
CA ILE A 2 -2.24 -0.34 36.47
C ILE A 2 -2.57 -1.80 36.21
N LYS A 3 -3.59 -2.08 35.38
CA LYS A 3 -3.92 -3.45 34.98
C LYS A 3 -2.81 -3.97 34.04
N PRO A 4 -2.12 -5.09 34.36
CA PRO A 4 -1.31 -5.78 33.38
C PRO A 4 -2.27 -6.50 32.44
N TYR A 5 -2.13 -6.33 31.13
CA TYR A 5 -2.91 -7.09 30.15
C TYR A 5 -2.09 -8.28 29.65
N PRO A 6 -2.42 -9.52 30.03
CA PRO A 6 -2.03 -10.70 29.29
C PRO A 6 -3.23 -11.19 28.46
N PHE A 7 -3.19 -11.03 27.14
CA PHE A 7 -4.08 -11.77 26.24
C PHE A 7 -3.33 -12.11 24.95
N LEU A 8 -2.62 -13.24 24.98
CA LEU A 8 -2.51 -14.14 23.81
C LEU A 8 -3.89 -14.80 23.65
N SER A 9 -4.43 -15.06 22.47
CA SER A 9 -3.92 -16.04 21.51
C SER A 9 -4.77 -16.00 20.23
N CYS A 10 -4.17 -16.15 19.03
CA CYS A 10 -4.82 -16.87 17.92
C CYS A 10 -3.80 -17.22 16.82
N HIS A 11 -3.59 -18.53 16.64
CA HIS A 11 -2.92 -19.23 15.52
C HIS A 11 -1.44 -18.92 15.18
N GLY A 12 -0.57 -19.78 15.74
CA GLY A 12 0.56 -20.44 15.07
C GLY A 12 1.24 -19.79 13.87
N ARG A 13 2.19 -18.89 14.13
CA ARG A 13 3.48 -18.78 13.40
C ARG A 13 4.37 -17.90 14.26
N LEU A 14 5.45 -18.44 14.83
CA LEU A 14 6.48 -17.69 15.56
C LEU A 14 7.02 -16.60 14.62
N LYS A 15 6.47 -15.40 14.76
CA LYS A 15 6.69 -14.30 13.84
C LYS A 15 7.68 -13.37 14.51
N PHE A 16 8.90 -13.37 14.00
CA PHE A 16 10.01 -12.50 14.40
C PHE A 16 9.52 -11.16 14.96
N MET A 17 9.52 -11.05 16.29
CA MET A 17 8.96 -9.90 17.01
C MET A 17 9.81 -8.63 16.86
N ALA A 18 10.97 -8.74 16.23
CA ALA A 18 11.89 -7.64 15.99
C ALA A 18 12.12 -7.42 14.49
N CYS A 19 12.26 -6.15 14.11
CA CYS A 19 12.62 -5.77 12.75
C CYS A 19 14.07 -6.20 12.45
N LYS A 20 14.26 -7.13 11.51
CA LYS A 20 15.60 -7.58 11.06
C LYS A 20 16.36 -6.57 10.19
N LYS A 21 15.79 -5.39 9.92
CA LYS A 21 16.34 -4.31 9.06
C LYS A 21 16.68 -4.71 7.61
N THR A 22 16.42 -5.93 7.17
CA THR A 22 16.59 -6.38 5.76
C THR A 22 15.70 -5.62 4.78
N CYS A 23 14.57 -5.09 5.26
CA CYS A 23 13.64 -4.27 4.49
C CYS A 23 14.19 -2.91 4.06
N LYS A 24 15.36 -2.47 4.58
CA LYS A 24 16.01 -1.22 4.15
C LYS A 24 16.42 -1.22 2.68
N LYS A 25 16.62 -2.40 2.08
CA LYS A 25 16.96 -2.55 0.66
C LYS A 25 15.83 -2.13 -0.28
N TYR A 26 14.60 -2.14 0.21
CA TYR A 26 13.38 -1.89 -0.58
C TYR A 26 12.71 -0.56 -0.19
N ILE A 27 13.47 0.36 0.41
CA ILE A 27 12.93 1.66 0.82
C ILE A 27 12.42 2.39 -0.42
N ALA A 28 11.17 2.80 -0.34
CA ALA A 28 10.56 3.59 -1.39
C ALA A 28 11.12 5.02 -1.36
N ILE A 29 11.30 5.62 -2.53
CA ILE A 29 11.72 7.02 -2.66
C ILE A 29 10.71 7.91 -1.95
N ASN A 30 11.22 8.92 -1.24
CA ASN A 30 10.38 9.88 -0.52
C ASN A 30 9.54 10.68 -1.51
N SER A 31 8.22 10.64 -1.36
CA SER A 31 7.32 11.58 -2.00
C SER A 31 6.93 12.69 -1.01
N ASP A 32 6.81 13.91 -1.53
CA ASP A 32 6.54 15.12 -0.74
C ASP A 32 5.20 15.08 0.01
N SER A 33 4.23 14.29 -0.47
CA SER A 33 2.95 14.13 0.19
C SER A 33 2.72 12.70 0.70
N THR A 34 2.29 12.58 1.97
CA THR A 34 1.95 11.30 2.62
C THR A 34 0.78 10.58 1.93
N HIS A 35 -0.10 11.34 1.28
CA HIS A 35 -1.25 10.80 0.54
C HIS A 35 -0.85 10.15 -0.78
N ALA A 36 0.11 10.74 -1.49
CA ALA A 36 0.62 10.19 -2.74
C ALA A 36 1.30 8.85 -2.51
N ARG A 37 1.99 8.64 -1.38
CA ARG A 37 2.67 7.37 -1.06
C ARG A 37 1.77 6.15 -1.26
N TYR A 38 0.56 6.18 -0.69
CA TYR A 38 -0.40 5.08 -0.84
C TYR A 38 -1.01 5.01 -2.24
N ALA A 39 -1.17 6.14 -2.93
CA ALA A 39 -1.71 6.20 -4.30
C ALA A 39 -0.72 5.72 -5.37
N ILE A 40 0.58 5.81 -5.10
CA ILE A 40 1.69 5.30 -5.91
C ILE A 40 1.89 3.79 -5.69
N GLY A 41 1.28 3.22 -4.64
CA GLY A 41 1.40 1.80 -4.31
C GLY A 41 2.47 1.48 -3.27
N GLN A 42 3.07 2.50 -2.64
CA GLN A 42 3.99 2.28 -1.52
C GLN A 42 3.22 1.73 -0.32
N LYS A 43 3.77 0.69 0.32
CA LYS A 43 3.16 0.02 1.47
C LYS A 43 3.94 0.36 2.75
N ARG A 44 3.25 0.60 3.87
CA ARG A 44 3.91 0.90 5.17
C ARG A 44 3.94 -0.32 6.08
N CYS A 45 5.10 -0.65 6.63
CA CYS A 45 5.21 -1.62 7.71
C CYS A 45 4.92 -0.96 9.07
N GLY A 46 4.00 -1.51 9.87
CA GLY A 46 3.69 -0.97 11.20
C GLY A 46 4.81 -1.17 12.23
N THR A 47 5.57 -2.27 12.11
CA THR A 47 6.64 -2.65 13.04
C THR A 47 7.97 -1.99 12.71
N CYS A 48 8.30 -1.87 11.43
CA CYS A 48 9.56 -1.24 11.00
C CYS A 48 9.38 0.24 10.63
N GLU A 49 8.14 0.74 10.62
CA GLU A 49 7.74 2.13 10.36
C GLU A 49 8.15 2.74 9.00
N ILE A 50 8.81 1.96 8.15
CA ILE A 50 9.23 2.36 6.81
C ILE A 50 8.15 2.15 5.74
N PHE A 51 8.29 2.90 4.64
CA PHE A 51 7.60 2.69 3.38
C PHE A 51 8.48 1.88 2.43
N LEU A 52 7.89 0.87 1.80
CA LEU A 52 8.57 0.00 0.86
C LEU A 52 7.68 -0.33 -0.34
N VAL A 53 8.32 -0.60 -1.48
CA VAL A 53 7.66 -1.12 -2.66
C VAL A 53 7.87 -2.63 -2.67
N TRP A 54 6.78 -3.39 -2.72
CA TRP A 54 6.83 -4.85 -2.67
C TRP A 54 5.62 -5.44 -3.35
N ASP A 55 5.85 -6.11 -4.47
CA ASP A 55 4.78 -6.58 -5.36
C ASP A 55 4.35 -8.02 -5.08
N HIS A 56 5.26 -8.86 -4.56
CA HIS A 56 4.98 -10.28 -4.31
C HIS A 56 3.87 -10.50 -3.29
N ASP A 57 4.02 -9.89 -2.11
CA ASP A 57 3.13 -10.16 -0.98
C ASP A 57 2.68 -8.89 -0.26
N ASN A 58 1.76 -9.06 0.67
CA ASN A 58 1.36 -8.01 1.59
C ASN A 58 2.04 -8.12 2.94
N ASN A 59 3.19 -8.78 3.01
CA ASN A 59 3.92 -9.07 4.24
C ASN A 59 5.31 -8.46 4.16
N CYS A 60 5.79 -7.85 5.25
CA CYS A 60 7.17 -7.37 5.26
C CYS A 60 8.13 -8.57 5.18
N PRO A 61 9.16 -8.55 4.31
CA PRO A 61 10.20 -9.58 4.33
C PRO A 61 11.03 -9.58 5.63
N CYS A 62 10.90 -8.54 6.45
CA CYS A 62 11.70 -8.29 7.65
C CYS A 62 11.12 -8.86 8.95
N CYS A 63 9.84 -8.60 9.21
CA CYS A 63 9.11 -8.97 10.43
C CYS A 63 7.90 -9.86 10.09
N GLY A 64 7.68 -10.15 8.81
CA GLY A 64 6.51 -10.85 8.30
C GLY A 64 5.19 -10.10 8.45
N HIS A 65 5.16 -8.94 9.13
CA HIS A 65 3.92 -8.26 9.49
C HIS A 65 3.18 -7.74 8.25
N LYS A 66 1.84 -7.71 8.30
CA LYS A 66 1.03 -7.29 7.15
C LYS A 66 1.25 -5.81 6.88
N LEU A 67 1.66 -5.48 5.68
CA LEU A 67 1.90 -4.13 5.21
C LEU A 67 0.57 -3.40 5.02
N ARG A 68 0.55 -2.14 5.43
CA ARG A 68 -0.60 -1.25 5.29
C ARG A 68 -0.61 -0.66 3.89
N ILE A 69 -1.66 -0.93 3.14
CA ILE A 69 -1.93 -0.35 1.81
C ILE A 69 -2.82 0.89 1.94
N LYS A 70 -3.66 0.96 2.98
CA LYS A 70 -4.64 2.02 3.16
C LYS A 70 -4.25 2.94 4.32
N PRO A 71 -4.41 4.27 4.17
CA PRO A 71 -4.19 5.20 5.25
C PRO A 71 -5.22 5.02 6.37
N LYS A 72 -4.81 5.27 7.63
CA LYS A 72 -5.69 5.19 8.81
C LYS A 72 -6.66 6.36 8.91
N ASN A 73 -6.16 7.57 8.64
CA ASN A 73 -6.89 8.80 8.93
C ASN A 73 -8.04 8.99 7.93
N ALA A 74 -9.23 9.33 8.43
CA ALA A 74 -10.43 9.52 7.62
C ALA A 74 -10.23 10.59 6.52
N ARG A 75 -9.53 11.70 6.85
CA ARG A 75 -9.18 12.75 5.88
C ARG A 75 -8.33 12.21 4.73
N LEU A 76 -7.25 11.48 5.05
CA LEU A 76 -6.36 10.90 4.04
C LEU A 76 -7.08 9.82 3.21
N LYS A 77 -7.98 9.04 3.83
CA LYS A 77 -8.79 8.00 3.16
C LYS A 77 -9.73 8.59 2.11
N ARG A 78 -10.38 9.72 2.40
CA ARG A 78 -11.24 10.43 1.43
C ARG A 78 -10.44 10.86 0.20
N GLN A 79 -9.27 11.46 0.39
CA GLN A 79 -8.41 11.88 -0.72
C GLN A 79 -7.85 10.69 -1.52
N TYR A 80 -7.40 9.63 -0.84
CA TYR A 80 -6.97 8.40 -1.50
C TYR A 80 -8.07 7.80 -2.39
N ASN A 81 -9.31 7.73 -1.89
CA ASN A 81 -10.43 7.23 -2.67
C ASN A 81 -10.79 8.12 -3.88
N LYS A 82 -10.64 9.45 -3.76
CA LYS A 82 -10.83 10.36 -4.90
C LYS A 82 -9.82 10.07 -6.01
N ILE A 83 -8.54 9.90 -5.66
CA ILE A 83 -7.47 9.58 -6.62
C ILE A 83 -7.75 8.23 -7.31
N LEU A 84 -8.19 7.21 -6.56
CA LEU A 84 -8.54 5.91 -7.16
C LEU A 84 -9.69 6.02 -8.17
N LYS A 85 -10.75 6.77 -7.84
CA LYS A 85 -11.87 6.99 -8.78
C LYS A 85 -11.42 7.71 -10.05
N GLN A 86 -10.55 8.71 -9.91
CA GLN A 86 -9.99 9.44 -11.07
C GLN A 86 -9.17 8.52 -11.98
N LYS A 87 -8.31 7.66 -11.41
CA LYS A 87 -7.55 6.66 -12.19
C LYS A 87 -8.46 5.71 -12.97
N GLN A 88 -9.52 5.20 -12.34
CA GLN A 88 -10.50 4.33 -12.99
C GLN A 88 -11.23 5.02 -14.15
N GLN A 89 -11.60 6.29 -13.98
CA GLN A 89 -12.25 7.08 -15.04
C GLN A 89 -11.29 7.35 -16.21
N GLN A 90 -10.02 7.64 -15.92
CA GLN A 90 -8.99 7.82 -16.94
C GLN A 90 -8.77 6.52 -17.75
N GLU A 91 -8.62 5.38 -17.08
CA GLU A 91 -8.47 4.07 -17.73
C GLU A 91 -9.67 3.72 -18.64
N GLN A 92 -10.90 4.05 -18.21
CA GLN A 92 -12.10 3.87 -19.03
C GLN A 92 -12.11 4.77 -20.26
N LEU A 93 -11.71 6.04 -20.08
CA LEU A 93 -11.62 7.00 -21.18
C LEU A 93 -10.55 6.60 -22.19
N GLU A 94 -9.36 6.19 -21.72
CA GLU A 94 -8.28 5.68 -22.56
C GLU A 94 -8.75 4.45 -23.36
N ARG A 95 -9.39 3.48 -22.71
CA ARG A 95 -9.95 2.29 -23.39
C ARG A 95 -10.99 2.65 -24.46
N SER A 96 -11.84 3.65 -24.20
CA SER A 96 -12.83 4.11 -25.19
C SER A 96 -12.20 4.82 -26.39
N LYS A 97 -11.09 5.54 -26.18
CA LYS A 97 -10.34 6.19 -27.26
C LYS A 97 -9.64 5.17 -28.12
N ASP A 98 -9.01 4.17 -27.52
CA ASP A 98 -8.32 3.10 -28.26
C ASP A 98 -9.30 2.42 -29.23
N GLN A 99 -10.50 2.06 -28.76
CA GLN A 99 -11.53 1.45 -29.61
C GLN A 99 -11.98 2.36 -30.77
N SER A 100 -12.04 3.68 -30.56
CA SER A 100 -12.30 4.66 -31.63
C SER A 100 -11.14 4.80 -32.61
N THR A 101 -9.88 4.69 -32.16
CA THR A 101 -8.71 4.77 -33.05
C THR A 101 -8.58 3.56 -33.97
N PHE A 102 -8.94 2.36 -33.50
CA PHE A 102 -8.98 1.15 -34.34
C PHE A 102 -10.03 1.25 -35.45
N GLN A 103 -11.11 2.00 -35.24
CA GLN A 103 -12.17 2.18 -36.23
C GLN A 103 -11.85 3.25 -37.29
N ILE A 104 -10.86 4.12 -37.04
CA ILE A 104 -10.41 5.16 -37.98
C ILE A 104 -9.20 4.68 -38.82
N ASN A 105 -8.29 3.88 -38.25
CA ASN A 105 -7.05 3.42 -38.91
C ASN A 105 -7.23 2.22 -39.87
N TRP A 106 -8.46 1.79 -40.14
CA TRP A 106 -8.80 0.70 -41.09
C TRP A 106 -9.55 1.21 -42.34
N ILE A 107 -9.43 2.51 -42.64
CA ILE A 107 -9.87 3.19 -43.88
C ILE A 107 -8.61 3.75 -44.55
#